data_AF-A0A6A4NUP6-F1
#
_entry.id   AF-A0A6A4NUP6-F1
#
_cell.length_a   1.000
_cell.length_b   1.000
_cell.length_c   1.000
_cell.angle_alpha   90.00
_cell.angle_beta   90.00
_cell.angle_gamma   90.00
#
_symmetry.space_group_name_H-M   'P 1'
#
loop_
_entity.id
_entity.type
_entity.pdbx_description
1 polymer ?
#
loop_
_entity_poly.entity_id
_entity_poly.type
_entity_poly.pdbx_seq_one_letter_code
_entity_poly.pdbx_strand_id
1 'polypeptide(L)' 'MSTFLKFVCIMVLFFSLINLVMSGSIPCIDDEDCQEWLIGAKCIGGWCREHLEPLKPEMNIEV' A
#
# COMPACT_ATOMS: atom_id res chain seq x y z
N MET A 1 -30.05 13.61 -23.03
CA MET A 1 -29.01 12.70 -22.49
C MET A 1 -28.42 13.34 -21.23
N SER A 2 -28.79 12.85 -20.04
CA SER A 2 -28.67 13.59 -18.77
C SER A 2 -27.22 13.84 -18.35
N THR A 3 -26.84 15.11 -18.13
CA THR A 3 -25.54 15.54 -17.62
C THR A 3 -25.18 14.88 -16.29
N PHE A 4 -26.18 14.55 -15.47
CA PHE A 4 -26.02 13.85 -14.21
C PHE A 4 -25.30 12.49 -14.36
N LEU A 5 -25.62 11.73 -15.40
CA LEU A 5 -25.00 10.43 -15.67
C LEU A 5 -23.50 10.56 -15.98
N LYS A 6 -23.11 11.65 -16.65
CA LYS A 6 -21.71 11.93 -16.98
C LYS A 6 -20.89 12.24 -15.72
N PHE A 7 -21.45 13.01 -14.79
CA PHE A 7 -20.78 13.32 -13.52
C PHE A 7 -20.57 12.07 -12.65
N VAL A 8 -21.57 11.19 -12.58
CA VAL A 8 -21.45 9.93 -11.84
C VAL A 8 -20.34 9.05 -12.44
N CYS A 9 -20.27 8.92 -13.77
CA CYS A 9 -19.19 8.17 -14.43
C CYS A 9 -17.80 8.74 -14.11
N ILE A 10 -17.62 10.06 -14.16
CA ILE A 10 -16.32 10.69 -13.87
C ILE A 10 -15.90 10.44 -12.42
N MET A 11 -16.82 10.55 -11.46
CA MET A 11 -16.54 10.31 -10.04
C MET A 11 -16.13 8.86 -9.77
N VAL A 12 -16.81 7.89 -10.40
CA VAL A 12 -16.46 6.47 -10.26
C VAL A 12 -15.07 6.19 -10.85
N LEU A 13 -14.76 6.73 -12.04
CA LEU A 13 -13.44 6.57 -12.65
C LEU A 13 -12.33 7.18 -11.79
N PHE A 14 -12.55 8.37 -11.23
CA PHE A 14 -11.61 9.01 -10.31
C PHE A 14 -11.40 8.17 -9.05
N PHE A 15 -12.49 7.66 -8.47
CA PHE A 15 -12.42 6.82 -7.28
C PHE A 15 -11.66 5.52 -7.55
N SER A 16 -11.88 4.87 -8.70
CA SER A 16 -11.12 3.69 -9.11
C SER A 16 -9.63 3.99 -9.30
N LEU A 17 -9.28 5.13 -9.89
CA LEU A 17 -7.88 5.56 -10.03
C LEU A 17 -7.22 5.80 -8.67
N ILE A 18 -7.92 6.43 -7.73
CA ILE A 18 -7.41 6.64 -6.37
C ILE A 18 -7.17 5.30 -5.67
N ASN A 19 -8.10 4.35 -5.78
CA ASN A 19 -7.92 3.02 -5.19
C ASN A 19 -6.79 2.24 -5.87
N LEU A 20 -6.57 2.42 -7.17
CA LEU A 20 -5.47 1.81 -7.90
C LEU A 20 -4.11 2.36 -7.41
N VAL A 21 -4.02 3.67 -7.21
CA VAL A 21 -2.82 4.33 -6.65
C VAL A 21 -2.59 3.92 -5.19
N MET A 22 -3.65 3.83 -4.40
CA MET A 22 -3.59 3.43 -2.98
C MET A 22 -3.33 1.93 -2.80
N SER A 23 -3.71 1.09 -3.77
CA SER A 23 -3.32 -0.33 -3.81
C SER A 23 -1.89 -0.53 -4.31
N GLY A 24 -1.11 0.56 -4.31
CA GLY A 24 0.29 0.70 -4.72
C GLY A 24 1.15 -0.44 -4.23
N SER A 25 1.15 -1.50 -5.03
CA SER A 25 2.07 -2.61 -4.93
C SER A 25 3.25 -2.14 -5.77
N ILE A 26 4.25 -1.60 -5.08
CA ILE A 26 5.45 -1.07 -5.73
C ILE A 26 6.31 -2.28 -6.08
N PRO A 27 6.62 -2.52 -7.37
CA PRO A 27 7.51 -3.61 -7.73
C PRO A 27 8.92 -3.29 -7.22
N CYS A 28 9.63 -4.29 -6.75
CA CYS A 28 10.99 -4.14 -6.22
C CYS A 28 11.86 -5.33 -6.64
N ILE A 29 13.16 -5.09 -6.69
CA ILE A 29 14.17 -6.13 -6.87
C ILE A 29 14.81 -6.44 -5.52
N ASP A 30 15.05 -5.40 -4.72
CA ASP A 30 15.64 -5.50 -3.39
C ASP A 30 15.00 -4.53 -2.39
N ASP A 31 15.40 -4.62 -1.12
CA ASP A 31 14.82 -3.85 -0.03
C ASP A 31 15.08 -2.34 -0.15
N GLU A 32 16.15 -1.92 -0.85
CA GLU A 32 16.53 -0.52 -1.00
C GLU A 32 15.53 0.24 -1.88
N ASP A 33 15.00 -0.42 -2.92
CA ASP A 33 13.91 0.09 -3.77
C ASP A 33 12.68 0.51 -2.95
N CYS A 34 12.42 -0.19 -1.83
CA CYS A 34 11.23 0.03 -1.01
C CYS A 34 11.41 1.14 0.03
N GLN A 35 12.65 1.43 0.44
CA GLN A 35 12.94 2.45 1.46
C GLN A 35 12.62 3.87 0.99
N GLU A 36 12.69 4.12 -0.32
CA GLU A 36 12.35 5.43 -0.91
C GLU A 36 10.85 5.75 -0.77
N TRP A 37 9.99 4.72 -0.73
CA TRP A 37 8.54 4.88 -0.78
C TRP A 37 7.85 4.61 0.55
N LEU A 38 8.35 3.63 1.31
CA LEU A 38 7.81 3.24 2.61
C LEU A 38 8.96 2.92 3.57
N ILE A 39 9.12 3.76 4.59
CA ILE A 39 10.12 3.57 5.65
C ILE A 39 9.86 2.22 6.33
N GLY A 40 10.85 1.34 6.31
CA GLY A 40 10.73 -0.01 6.88
C GLY A 40 10.00 -1.03 6.00
N ALA A 41 9.67 -0.71 4.74
CA ALA A 41 9.19 -1.74 3.81
C ALA A 41 10.32 -2.65 3.33
N LYS A 42 9.97 -3.89 3.01
CA LYS A 42 10.86 -4.92 2.46
C LYS A 42 10.32 -5.44 1.13
N CYS A 43 11.23 -5.90 0.29
CA CYS A 43 10.91 -6.52 -0.97
C CYS A 43 10.56 -8.00 -0.78
N ILE A 44 9.28 -8.35 -0.93
CA ILE A 44 8.78 -9.70 -0.70
C ILE A 44 8.06 -10.20 -1.94
N GLY A 45 8.69 -11.15 -2.64
CA GLY A 45 8.12 -11.74 -3.86
C GLY A 45 8.01 -10.76 -5.02
N GLY A 46 8.94 -9.79 -5.10
CA GLY A 46 8.97 -8.75 -6.13
C GLY A 46 8.08 -7.54 -5.86
N TRP A 47 7.56 -7.41 -4.63
CA TRP A 47 6.70 -6.29 -4.24
C TRP A 47 7.07 -5.73 -2.87
N CYS A 48 7.07 -4.41 -2.73
CA CYS A 48 7.26 -3.74 -1.46
C CYS A 48 6.08 -4.01 -0.54
N ARG A 49 6.37 -4.59 0.62
CA ARG A 49 5.41 -4.75 1.72
C ARG A 49 5.94 -4.04 2.94
N GLU A 50 5.03 -3.39 3.66
CA GLU A 50 5.33 -2.84 4.97
C GLU A 50 5.81 -3.98 5.87
N HIS A 51 7.05 -3.90 6.37
CA HIS A 51 7.48 -4.78 7.44
C HIS A 51 6.82 -4.23 8.71
N LEU A 52 5.56 -4.61 8.94
CA LEU A 52 5.05 -4.65 10.30
C LEU A 52 5.91 -5.69 11.00
N GLU A 53 7.03 -5.24 11.59
CA GLU A 53 7.68 -5.99 12.65
C GLU A 53 6.55 -6.42 13.58
N PRO A 54 6.28 -7.74 13.74
CA PRO A 54 5.34 -8.15 14.76
C PRO A 54 5.89 -7.55 16.04
N LEU A 55 5.13 -6.67 16.71
CA LEU A 55 5.45 -6.25 18.07
C LEU A 55 5.73 -7.56 18.81
N LYS A 56 7.00 -7.89 19.02
CA LYS A 56 7.38 -9.03 19.83
C LYS A 56 6.85 -8.65 21.20
N PRO A 57 5.85 -9.37 21.76
CA PRO A 57 5.52 -9.14 23.14
C PRO A 57 6.75 -9.58 23.92
N GLU A 58 7.61 -8.64 24.31
CA GLU A 58 8.63 -8.86 25.33
C GLU A 58 7.90 -9.05 26.66
N MET A 59 7.24 -10.20 26.81
CA MET A 59 6.70 -10.67 28.06
C MET A 59 7.88 -11.29 28.83
N ASN A 60 8.72 -10.41 29.40
CA ASN A 60 9.60 -10.78 30.49
C ASN A 60 8.72 -10.97 31.73
N ILE A 61 8.19 -12.18 31.91
CA ILE A 61 7.78 -12.64 33.23
C ILE A 61 9.07 -13.13 33.89
N GLU A 62 9.67 -12.28 34.70
CA GLU A 62 10.62 -12.70 35.73
C GLU A 62 9.85 -13.59 36.71
N VAL A 63 10.27 -14.86 36.82
CA VAL A 63 9.82 -15.83 37.83
C VAL A 63 10.80 -15.81 38.99
#